data_AF-A0A7J9H5F4-F1
#
_entry.id   AF-A0A7J9H5F4-F1
#
_cell.length_a   1.000
_cell.length_b   1.000
_cell.length_c   1.000
_cell.angle_alpha   90.00
_cell.angle_beta   90.00
_cell.angle_gamma   90.00
#
_symmetry.space_group_name_H-M   'P 1'
#
loop_
_entity.id
_entity.type
_entity.pdbx_description
1 polymer ?
#
loop_
_entity_poly.entity_id
_entity_poly.type
_entity_poly.pdbx_seq_one_letter_code
_entity_poly.pdbx_strand_id
1 'polypeptide(L)'
;KLKPLHWDKVRATSERATVWDQLKSSSFQLNEDMMETLFGCNSTNSVPREPIRRSVLPPVERENRVLNPKKSQNIAILLRALSVTRDEVSEALLDGNPESLGAELLETLVKMAPSKEEEIKLLEYSGDISKLGSAERFLKTVLDIPFAFKRIEAMLYRANFDTEVKYLRKSFQTLEEASEELKNSRLFLKLLEAVLRTGNRMNDGTNRGDAKAFKLDTLLKLVDIKGTDGKTTLLHFVVQEIIRSEGAGTDSANGNLKEDDFRKQGLQVVGGLSRDLSNVKKAAGMDSDVLSSYVSKLEMGLEKVRLVLQYEKPDMQGNFFNSMRMFLKDAEEEIAKIKAYERKALLQVKEVTEYFHGNATKEEAHPFRIFMIVRDFLSILDHVCKEVGQMQDRTMVGSARSFRISATASLPVLSRYNVGQDASSDDESLSP
;
A
#
# COMPACT_ATOMS: atom_id res chain seq x y z
N LYS A 1 -24.47 -34.37 8.90
CA LYS A 1 -24.68 -33.39 7.79
C LYS A 1 -23.95 -32.11 8.13
N LEU A 2 -22.96 -31.70 7.35
CA LEU A 2 -22.17 -30.49 7.58
C LEU A 2 -22.90 -29.22 7.15
N LYS A 3 -22.52 -28.09 7.73
CA LYS A 3 -22.92 -26.77 7.22
C LYS A 3 -22.34 -26.54 5.82
N PRO A 4 -23.14 -26.06 4.84
CA PRO A 4 -22.65 -25.88 3.47
C PRO A 4 -21.67 -24.70 3.39
N LEU A 5 -20.57 -24.90 2.66
CA LEU A 5 -19.69 -23.81 2.24
C LEU A 5 -20.22 -23.20 0.94
N HIS A 6 -20.51 -21.89 0.96
CA HIS A 6 -21.03 -21.16 -0.20
C HIS A 6 -19.90 -20.58 -1.06
N TRP A 7 -19.27 -21.43 -1.87
CA TRP A 7 -18.23 -21.04 -2.83
C TRP A 7 -18.79 -20.72 -4.24
N ASP A 8 -18.11 -19.81 -4.94
CA ASP A 8 -18.33 -19.58 -6.37
C ASP A 8 -17.42 -20.50 -7.19
N LYS A 9 -18.02 -21.54 -7.80
CA LYS A 9 -17.27 -22.54 -8.55
C LYS A 9 -16.74 -21.96 -9.87
N VAL A 10 -15.44 -22.06 -10.09
CA VAL A 10 -14.80 -21.73 -11.38
C VAL A 10 -14.97 -22.90 -12.34
N ARG A 11 -15.42 -22.63 -13.58
CA ARG A 11 -15.53 -23.65 -14.63
C ARG A 11 -14.15 -23.87 -15.27
N ALA A 12 -13.68 -25.12 -15.26
CA ALA A 12 -12.43 -25.52 -15.89
C ALA A 12 -12.58 -25.66 -17.43
N THR A 13 -12.83 -24.56 -18.13
CA THR A 13 -13.02 -24.55 -19.60
C THR A 13 -11.91 -23.84 -20.35
N SER A 14 -10.73 -23.65 -19.76
CA SER A 14 -9.58 -23.04 -20.43
C SER A 14 -8.58 -24.12 -20.84
N GLU A 15 -8.05 -24.05 -22.06
CA GLU A 15 -6.95 -24.91 -22.57
C GLU A 15 -5.61 -24.68 -21.86
N ARG A 16 -5.57 -23.84 -20.82
CA ARG A 16 -4.37 -23.53 -20.04
C ARG A 16 -4.36 -24.34 -18.74
N ALA A 17 -3.24 -24.99 -18.46
CA ALA A 17 -2.99 -25.63 -17.17
C ALA A 17 -3.12 -24.62 -16.03
N THR A 18 -3.97 -24.93 -15.07
CA THR A 18 -4.20 -24.15 -13.86
C THR A 18 -3.49 -24.78 -12.67
N VAL A 19 -3.36 -24.02 -11.58
CA VAL A 19 -2.82 -24.56 -10.32
C VAL A 19 -3.67 -25.74 -9.80
N TRP A 20 -4.97 -25.75 -10.11
CA TRP A 20 -5.89 -26.82 -9.73
C TRP A 20 -5.52 -28.17 -10.37
N ASP A 21 -4.87 -28.15 -11.54
CA ASP A 21 -4.42 -29.36 -12.24
C ASP A 21 -3.16 -29.98 -11.61
N GLN A 22 -2.43 -29.20 -10.80
CA GLN A 22 -1.21 -29.65 -10.10
C GLN A 22 -1.50 -30.21 -8.71
N LEU A 23 -2.70 -29.97 -8.17
CA LEU A 23 -3.11 -30.43 -6.84
C LEU A 23 -3.54 -31.91 -6.91
N LYS A 24 -2.66 -32.81 -6.48
CA LYS A 24 -2.98 -34.24 -6.34
C LYS A 24 -3.96 -34.45 -5.19
N SER A 25 -5.06 -35.14 -5.44
CA SER A 25 -6.12 -35.47 -4.48
C SER A 25 -5.67 -36.30 -3.27
N SER A 26 -4.45 -36.83 -3.26
CA SER A 26 -3.88 -37.63 -2.18
C SER A 26 -2.82 -36.91 -1.32
N SER A 27 -2.52 -35.64 -1.60
CA SER A 27 -1.46 -34.89 -0.89
C SER A 27 -1.87 -34.42 0.51
N PHE A 28 -3.16 -34.39 0.81
CA PHE A 28 -3.72 -33.94 2.08
C PHE A 28 -4.91 -34.82 2.45
N GLN A 29 -4.85 -35.44 3.63
CA GLN A 29 -5.96 -36.22 4.18
C GLN A 29 -6.71 -35.35 5.18
N LEU A 30 -8.01 -35.23 4.96
CA LEU A 30 -8.88 -34.46 5.83
C LEU A 30 -9.37 -35.33 6.98
N ASN A 31 -9.30 -34.82 8.22
CA ASN A 31 -9.88 -35.51 9.38
C ASN A 31 -11.41 -35.29 9.38
N GLU A 32 -12.14 -36.25 8.81
CA GLU A 32 -13.59 -36.18 8.65
C GLU A 32 -14.32 -36.14 10.00
N ASP A 33 -13.88 -36.94 10.98
CA ASP A 33 -14.48 -37.01 12.32
C ASP A 33 -14.43 -35.66 13.04
N MET A 34 -13.29 -34.98 12.96
CA MET A 34 -13.12 -33.63 13.52
C MET A 34 -13.98 -32.61 12.77
N MET A 35 -14.08 -32.73 11.43
CA MET A 35 -14.91 -31.85 10.62
C MET A 35 -16.40 -32.01 10.96
N GLU A 36 -16.88 -33.24 11.16
CA GLU A 36 -18.26 -33.51 11.59
C GLU A 36 -18.54 -33.01 12.99
N THR A 37 -17.58 -33.14 13.91
CA THR A 37 -17.71 -32.63 15.28
C THR A 37 -17.82 -31.10 15.32
N LEU A 38 -16.99 -30.40 14.54
CA LEU A 38 -16.92 -28.94 14.59
C LEU A 38 -17.98 -28.24 13.71
N PHE A 39 -18.35 -28.86 12.59
CA PHE A 39 -19.20 -28.23 11.57
C PHE A 39 -20.47 -29.02 11.23
N GLY A 40 -20.78 -30.05 12.02
CA GLY A 40 -22.05 -30.77 11.96
C GLY A 40 -23.25 -29.88 12.28
N CYS A 41 -24.36 -30.10 11.58
CA CYS A 41 -25.65 -29.53 11.94
C CYS A 41 -26.20 -30.26 13.18
N ASN A 42 -26.16 -29.62 14.34
CA ASN A 42 -26.81 -30.12 15.55
C ASN A 42 -28.33 -30.07 15.39
N SER A 43 -28.96 -31.19 15.03
CA SER A 43 -30.43 -31.33 15.01
C SER A 43 -31.02 -31.60 16.40
N THR A 44 -30.21 -31.56 17.47
CA THR A 44 -30.65 -31.85 18.84
C THR A 44 -30.68 -30.57 19.67
N ASN A 45 -31.79 -29.84 19.54
CA ASN A 45 -32.38 -29.04 20.61
C ASN A 45 -33.91 -29.09 20.47
N SER A 46 -34.46 -30.32 20.37
CA SER A 46 -35.85 -30.59 20.74
C SER A 46 -35.86 -30.95 22.22
N VAL A 47 -35.89 -29.94 23.09
CA VAL A 47 -36.26 -30.14 24.49
C VAL A 47 -37.76 -30.45 24.52
N PRO A 48 -38.22 -31.56 25.13
CA PRO A 48 -39.64 -31.85 25.26
C PRO A 48 -40.25 -30.85 26.27
N ARG A 49 -41.17 -30.00 25.81
CA ARG A 49 -42.07 -29.26 26.71
C ARG A 49 -43.36 -30.04 26.86
N GLU A 50 -43.65 -30.43 28.11
CA GLU A 50 -44.93 -30.94 28.60
C GLU A 50 -46.11 -30.01 28.21
N PRO A 51 -47.35 -30.54 28.17
CA PRO A 51 -48.49 -29.88 27.56
C PRO A 51 -49.04 -28.79 28.49
N ILE A 52 -48.52 -27.57 28.36
CA ILE A 52 -49.14 -26.40 28.97
C ILE A 52 -50.21 -25.89 28.00
N ARG A 53 -51.45 -26.10 28.45
CA ARG A 53 -52.74 -25.54 28.00
C ARG A 53 -52.60 -24.43 26.95
N ARG A 54 -53.30 -24.62 25.82
CA ARG A 54 -53.66 -23.57 24.85
C ARG A 54 -54.30 -22.40 25.61
N SER A 55 -53.49 -21.40 25.98
CA SER A 55 -53.98 -20.04 26.05
C SER A 55 -53.94 -19.53 24.62
N VAL A 56 -55.11 -19.11 24.14
CA VAL A 56 -55.25 -18.37 22.90
C VAL A 56 -54.46 -17.08 23.09
N LEU A 57 -53.21 -17.06 22.65
CA LEU A 57 -52.54 -15.81 22.36
C LEU A 57 -53.33 -15.16 21.22
N PRO A 58 -53.64 -13.86 21.29
CA PRO A 58 -54.30 -13.17 20.19
C PRO A 58 -53.44 -13.34 18.93
N PRO A 59 -54.03 -13.33 17.72
CA PRO A 59 -53.27 -13.48 16.50
C PRO A 59 -52.13 -12.46 16.53
N VAL A 60 -50.89 -12.92 16.38
CA VAL A 60 -49.77 -12.02 16.09
C VAL A 60 -50.23 -11.24 14.86
N GLU A 61 -50.55 -9.96 15.07
CA GLU A 61 -50.97 -9.07 13.99
C GLU A 61 -49.91 -9.23 12.90
N ARG A 62 -50.35 -9.58 11.69
CA ARG A 62 -49.46 -9.65 10.55
C ARG A 62 -48.87 -8.25 10.39
N GLU A 63 -47.65 -8.01 10.87
CA GLU A 63 -46.91 -6.80 10.57
C GLU A 63 -46.99 -6.60 9.05
N ASN A 64 -47.50 -5.44 8.64
CA ASN A 64 -47.63 -5.13 7.22
C ASN A 64 -46.21 -4.89 6.67
N ARG A 65 -45.62 -5.94 6.10
CA ARG A 65 -44.25 -5.91 5.59
C ARG A 65 -44.25 -5.32 4.18
N VAL A 66 -43.83 -4.05 4.10
CA VAL A 66 -43.67 -3.34 2.83
C VAL A 66 -42.32 -3.68 2.18
N LEU A 67 -41.28 -3.85 3.01
CA LEU A 67 -39.93 -4.17 2.56
C LEU A 67 -39.74 -5.68 2.41
N ASN A 68 -38.72 -6.06 1.62
CA ASN A 68 -38.25 -7.44 1.62
C ASN A 68 -37.83 -7.87 3.05
N PRO A 69 -38.22 -9.06 3.54
CA PRO A 69 -37.90 -9.52 4.89
C PRO A 69 -36.40 -9.49 5.24
N LYS A 70 -35.52 -9.81 4.28
CA LYS A 70 -34.06 -9.76 4.48
C LYS A 70 -33.56 -8.33 4.63
N LYS A 71 -34.10 -7.40 3.85
CA LYS A 71 -33.76 -5.97 3.91
C LYS A 71 -34.26 -5.36 5.22
N SER A 72 -35.53 -5.60 5.57
CA SER A 72 -36.13 -5.15 6.83
C SER A 72 -35.31 -5.65 8.04
N GLN A 73 -34.92 -6.92 8.04
CA GLN A 73 -34.06 -7.49 9.09
C GLN A 73 -32.67 -6.83 9.14
N ASN A 74 -32.02 -6.61 8.00
CA ASN A 74 -30.71 -5.96 7.94
C ASN A 74 -30.76 -4.53 8.48
N ILE A 75 -31.78 -3.75 8.07
CA ILE A 75 -31.99 -2.39 8.56
C ILE A 75 -32.25 -2.39 10.06
N ALA A 76 -33.12 -3.28 10.55
CA ALA A 76 -33.40 -3.39 11.99
C ALA A 76 -32.16 -3.74 12.84
N ILE A 77 -31.26 -4.58 12.32
CA ILE A 77 -29.98 -4.88 12.96
C ILE A 77 -29.09 -3.64 13.01
N LEU A 78 -28.96 -2.92 11.88
CA LEU A 78 -28.14 -1.72 11.79
C LEU A 78 -28.67 -0.62 12.72
N LEU A 79 -29.98 -0.39 12.78
CA LEU A 79 -30.59 0.57 13.70
C LEU A 79 -30.27 0.25 15.17
N ARG A 80 -30.26 -1.04 15.54
CA ARG A 80 -29.91 -1.46 16.91
C ARG A 80 -28.42 -1.25 17.21
N ALA A 81 -27.55 -1.43 16.23
CA ALA A 81 -26.11 -1.26 16.38
C ALA A 81 -25.71 0.23 16.51
N LEU A 82 -26.37 1.11 15.76
CA LEU A 82 -26.01 2.51 15.64
C LEU A 82 -26.47 3.36 16.83
N SER A 83 -27.48 2.92 17.59
CA SER A 83 -28.07 3.64 18.74
C SER A 83 -28.50 5.09 18.44
N VAL A 84 -28.59 5.49 17.17
CA VAL A 84 -29.02 6.81 16.74
C VAL A 84 -30.53 6.85 16.64
N THR A 85 -31.12 7.92 17.14
CA THR A 85 -32.56 8.13 17.12
C THR A 85 -33.03 8.60 15.74
N ARG A 86 -34.29 8.33 15.42
CA ARG A 86 -34.92 8.82 14.18
C ARG A 86 -34.90 10.34 14.11
N ASP A 87 -35.10 11.00 15.25
CA ASP A 87 -35.20 12.45 15.34
C ASP A 87 -33.85 13.11 15.05
N GLU A 88 -32.74 12.55 15.55
CA GLU A 88 -31.38 13.01 15.23
C GLU A 88 -31.08 12.90 13.73
N VAL A 89 -31.46 11.79 13.08
CA VAL A 89 -31.30 11.63 11.63
C VAL A 89 -32.13 12.67 10.87
N SER A 90 -33.38 12.88 11.28
CA SER A 90 -34.27 13.85 10.63
C SER A 90 -33.78 15.29 10.80
N GLU A 91 -33.32 15.68 11.99
CA GLU A 91 -32.76 17.00 12.26
C GLU A 91 -31.50 17.25 11.42
N ALA A 92 -30.58 16.28 11.38
CA ALA A 92 -29.37 16.37 10.57
C ALA A 92 -29.67 16.53 9.07
N LEU A 93 -30.69 15.83 8.56
CA LEU A 93 -31.11 15.94 7.15
C LEU A 93 -31.81 17.27 6.81
N LEU A 94 -32.44 17.90 7.79
CA LEU A 94 -33.03 19.23 7.63
C LEU A 94 -31.96 20.32 7.71
N ASP A 95 -31.00 20.23 8.62
CA ASP A 95 -29.92 21.21 8.77
C ASP A 95 -28.82 21.07 7.69
N GLY A 96 -28.55 19.84 7.25
CA GLY A 96 -27.51 19.51 6.27
C GLY A 96 -26.09 19.55 6.84
N ASN A 97 -25.94 19.48 8.16
CA ASN A 97 -24.66 19.31 8.81
C ASN A 97 -24.27 17.82 8.91
N PRO A 98 -23.20 17.35 8.23
CA PRO A 98 -22.77 15.95 8.31
C PRO A 98 -22.09 15.58 9.63
N GLU A 99 -21.60 16.55 10.42
CA GLU A 99 -20.82 16.29 11.64
C GLU A 99 -21.65 15.63 12.75
N SER A 100 -22.96 15.87 12.77
CA SER A 100 -23.86 15.29 13.77
C SER A 100 -24.03 13.77 13.64
N LEU A 101 -23.94 13.24 12.41
CA LEU A 101 -24.09 11.81 12.12
C LEU A 101 -22.73 11.12 11.91
N GLY A 102 -21.77 11.81 11.30
CA GLY A 102 -20.48 11.23 10.91
C GLY A 102 -20.56 10.37 9.64
N ALA A 103 -19.41 10.18 8.99
CA ALA A 103 -19.32 9.48 7.71
C ALA A 103 -19.78 8.01 7.79
N GLU A 104 -19.41 7.27 8.84
CA GLU A 104 -19.75 5.85 8.99
C GLU A 104 -21.27 5.60 9.07
N LEU A 105 -21.98 6.47 9.79
CA LEU A 105 -23.42 6.41 9.89
C LEU A 105 -24.08 6.81 8.57
N LEU A 106 -23.60 7.87 7.92
CA LEU A 106 -24.09 8.29 6.60
C LEU A 106 -23.91 7.18 5.55
N GLU A 107 -22.77 6.49 5.52
CA GLU A 107 -22.54 5.32 4.67
C GLU A 107 -23.56 4.20 4.94
N THR A 108 -23.85 3.99 6.21
CA THR A 108 -24.81 2.98 6.63
C THR A 108 -26.22 3.38 6.19
N LEU A 109 -26.60 4.65 6.33
CA LEU A 109 -27.88 5.19 5.88
C LEU A 109 -28.04 5.09 4.35
N VAL A 110 -27.00 5.37 3.56
CA VAL A 110 -27.03 5.17 2.09
C VAL A 110 -27.36 3.70 1.75
N LYS A 111 -26.77 2.74 2.47
CA LYS A 111 -27.04 1.29 2.26
C LYS A 111 -28.47 0.88 2.64
N MET A 112 -29.19 1.70 3.41
CA MET A 112 -30.59 1.45 3.79
C MET A 112 -31.60 1.93 2.73
N ALA A 113 -31.17 2.63 1.68
CA ALA A 113 -32.06 3.24 0.69
C ALA A 113 -33.11 2.25 0.14
N PRO A 114 -34.41 2.57 0.21
CA PRO A 114 -35.48 1.76 -0.38
C PRO A 114 -35.34 1.71 -1.91
N SER A 115 -35.83 0.64 -2.54
CA SER A 115 -36.04 0.67 -4.01
C SER A 115 -37.14 1.69 -4.33
N LYS A 116 -37.24 2.15 -5.59
CA LYS A 116 -38.29 3.10 -5.98
C LYS A 116 -39.69 2.56 -5.69
N GLU A 117 -39.91 1.26 -5.90
CA GLU A 117 -41.18 0.59 -5.61
C GLU A 117 -41.46 0.49 -4.11
N GLU A 118 -40.43 0.25 -3.30
CA GLU A 118 -40.54 0.25 -1.83
C GLU A 118 -40.81 1.65 -1.29
N GLU A 119 -40.14 2.67 -1.84
CA GLU A 119 -40.33 4.09 -1.49
C GLU A 119 -41.77 4.53 -1.74
N ILE A 120 -42.31 4.28 -2.94
CA ILE A 120 -43.70 4.60 -3.27
C ILE A 120 -44.66 3.91 -2.29
N LYS A 121 -44.48 2.61 -2.03
CA LYS A 121 -45.34 1.87 -1.10
C LYS A 121 -45.27 2.38 0.34
N LEU A 122 -44.09 2.81 0.79
CA LEU A 122 -43.91 3.38 2.14
C LEU A 122 -44.54 4.77 2.25
N LEU A 123 -44.41 5.60 1.22
CA LEU A 123 -45.04 6.93 1.14
C LEU A 123 -46.56 6.82 1.10
N GLU A 124 -47.11 5.97 0.24
CA GLU A 124 -48.55 5.75 0.04
C GLU A 124 -49.19 4.89 1.15
N TYR A 125 -48.42 4.37 2.10
CA TYR A 125 -48.95 3.58 3.21
C TYR A 125 -49.90 4.42 4.07
N SER A 126 -51.20 4.18 3.92
CA SER A 126 -52.30 4.83 4.65
C SER A 126 -52.78 4.04 5.88
N GLY A 127 -52.10 2.94 6.22
CA GLY A 127 -52.41 2.14 7.40
C GLY A 127 -51.82 2.74 8.68
N ASP A 128 -52.05 2.05 9.80
CA ASP A 128 -51.50 2.44 11.10
C ASP A 128 -49.98 2.22 11.15
N ILE A 129 -49.21 3.31 11.30
CA ILE A 129 -47.74 3.32 11.37
C ILE A 129 -47.21 2.48 12.55
N SER A 130 -48.01 2.31 13.61
CA SER A 130 -47.65 1.47 14.75
C SER A 130 -47.57 -0.02 14.38
N LYS A 131 -48.26 -0.44 13.31
CA LYS A 131 -48.28 -1.81 12.78
C LYS A 131 -47.17 -2.12 11.78
N LEU A 132 -46.37 -1.11 11.41
CA LEU A 132 -45.15 -1.30 10.64
C LEU A 132 -44.01 -1.78 11.54
N GLY A 133 -43.15 -2.63 10.99
CA GLY A 133 -41.90 -3.04 11.62
C GLY A 133 -40.96 -1.85 11.87
N SER A 134 -39.98 -2.03 12.75
CA SER A 134 -39.04 -0.96 13.14
C SER A 134 -38.29 -0.34 11.94
N ALA A 135 -37.92 -1.14 10.95
CA ALA A 135 -37.23 -0.70 9.74
C ALA A 135 -38.14 0.12 8.81
N GLU A 136 -39.34 -0.36 8.54
CA GLU A 136 -40.35 0.34 7.73
C GLU A 136 -40.74 1.66 8.38
N ARG A 137 -40.91 1.67 9.71
CA ARG A 137 -41.24 2.88 10.45
C ARG A 137 -40.11 3.91 10.41
N PHE A 138 -38.86 3.46 10.52
CA PHE A 138 -37.69 4.31 10.35
C PHE A 138 -37.65 4.92 8.95
N LEU A 139 -37.72 4.08 7.91
CA LEU A 139 -37.65 4.54 6.53
C LEU A 139 -38.81 5.47 6.17
N LYS A 140 -40.03 5.20 6.64
CA LYS A 140 -41.17 6.09 6.41
C LYS A 140 -40.93 7.49 7.00
N THR A 141 -40.45 7.57 8.24
CA THR A 141 -40.10 8.86 8.88
C THR A 141 -39.00 9.61 8.12
N VAL A 142 -37.97 8.90 7.65
CA VAL A 142 -36.91 9.52 6.84
C VAL A 142 -37.45 10.01 5.50
N LEU A 143 -38.32 9.23 4.85
CA LEU A 143 -38.92 9.58 3.56
C LEU A 143 -39.93 10.75 3.63
N ASP A 144 -40.44 11.09 4.83
CA ASP A 144 -41.22 12.32 5.02
C ASP A 144 -40.37 13.58 4.72
N ILE A 145 -39.04 13.47 4.77
CA ILE A 145 -38.12 14.53 4.33
C ILE A 145 -37.96 14.45 2.81
N PRO A 146 -38.27 15.54 2.07
CA PRO A 146 -38.13 15.56 0.62
C PRO A 146 -36.71 15.22 0.18
N PHE A 147 -36.61 14.21 -0.69
CA PHE A 147 -35.35 13.74 -1.27
C PHE A 147 -34.33 13.24 -0.24
N ALA A 148 -34.79 12.67 0.89
CA ALA A 148 -33.93 12.26 2.01
C ALA A 148 -32.67 11.49 1.60
N PHE A 149 -32.77 10.46 0.76
CA PHE A 149 -31.60 9.68 0.35
C PHE A 149 -30.62 10.44 -0.55
N LYS A 150 -31.11 11.40 -1.36
CA LYS A 150 -30.23 12.33 -2.07
C LYS A 150 -29.51 13.28 -1.12
N ARG A 151 -30.19 13.74 -0.05
CA ARG A 151 -29.58 14.55 1.01
C ARG A 151 -28.50 13.76 1.77
N ILE A 152 -28.78 12.50 2.13
CA ILE A 152 -27.82 11.59 2.78
C ILE A 152 -26.57 11.41 1.90
N GLU A 153 -26.75 11.13 0.60
CA GLU A 153 -25.62 10.97 -0.33
C GLU A 153 -24.76 12.25 -0.45
N ALA A 154 -25.40 13.42 -0.52
CA ALA A 154 -24.69 14.70 -0.55
C ALA A 154 -23.95 15.00 0.76
N MET A 155 -24.56 14.71 1.90
CA MET A 155 -23.94 14.85 3.21
C MET A 155 -22.76 13.89 3.39
N LEU A 156 -22.87 12.64 2.91
CA LEU A 156 -21.78 11.68 2.94
C LEU A 156 -20.58 12.17 2.10
N TYR A 157 -20.85 12.68 0.91
CA TYR A 157 -19.80 13.28 0.08
C TYR A 157 -19.11 14.43 0.81
N ARG A 158 -19.88 15.36 1.40
CA ARG A 158 -19.35 16.46 2.19
C ARG A 158 -18.51 15.97 3.38
N ALA A 159 -18.98 14.95 4.11
CA ALA A 159 -18.27 14.39 5.27
C ALA A 159 -16.88 13.83 4.91
N ASN A 160 -16.75 13.25 3.72
CA ASN A 160 -15.50 12.65 3.26
C ASN A 160 -14.58 13.62 2.49
N PHE A 161 -15.12 14.76 2.04
CA PHE A 161 -14.44 15.69 1.13
C PHE A 161 -13.07 16.13 1.63
N ASP A 162 -12.98 16.61 2.87
CA ASP A 162 -11.74 17.15 3.43
C ASP A 162 -10.65 16.08 3.58
N THR A 163 -11.04 14.85 3.91
CA THR A 163 -10.12 13.72 4.04
C THR A 163 -9.52 13.36 2.68
N GLU A 164 -10.35 13.30 1.64
CA GLU A 164 -9.92 13.03 0.26
C GLU A 164 -9.02 14.15 -0.29
N VAL A 165 -9.40 15.42 -0.08
CA VAL A 165 -8.59 16.60 -0.46
C VAL A 165 -7.23 16.57 0.24
N LYS A 166 -7.20 16.29 1.54
CA LYS A 166 -5.96 16.20 2.32
C LYS A 166 -5.06 15.07 1.83
N TYR A 167 -5.64 13.90 1.54
CA TYR A 167 -4.90 12.77 0.97
C TYR A 167 -4.27 13.15 -0.37
N LEU A 168 -5.05 13.68 -1.31
CA LEU A 168 -4.57 14.09 -2.63
C LEU A 168 -3.48 15.16 -2.55
N ARG A 169 -3.68 16.19 -1.71
CA ARG A 169 -2.68 17.23 -1.48
C ARG A 169 -1.37 16.64 -0.99
N LYS A 170 -1.42 15.73 -0.02
CA LYS A 170 -0.20 15.11 0.52
C LYS A 170 0.48 14.21 -0.50
N SER A 171 -0.29 13.49 -1.31
CA SER A 171 0.23 12.65 -2.39
C SER A 171 0.97 13.49 -3.43
N PHE A 172 0.36 14.56 -3.94
CA PHE A 172 1.01 15.46 -4.90
C PHE A 172 2.25 16.15 -4.30
N GLN A 173 2.17 16.65 -3.06
CA GLN A 173 3.34 17.19 -2.36
C GLN A 173 4.49 16.16 -2.26
N THR A 174 4.17 14.88 -2.01
CA THR A 174 5.19 13.82 -1.94
C THR A 174 5.88 13.62 -3.29
N LEU A 175 5.16 13.74 -4.41
CA LEU A 175 5.73 13.66 -5.75
C LEU A 175 6.64 14.87 -6.06
N GLU A 176 6.24 16.07 -5.65
CA GLU A 176 7.07 17.28 -5.76
C GLU A 176 8.37 17.11 -4.95
N GLU A 177 8.25 16.76 -3.67
CA GLU A 177 9.39 16.53 -2.76
C GLU A 177 10.31 15.41 -3.26
N ALA A 178 9.77 14.30 -3.78
CA ALA A 178 10.56 13.22 -4.36
C ALA A 178 11.37 13.68 -5.59
N SER A 179 10.78 14.54 -6.44
CA SER A 179 11.45 15.08 -7.62
C SER A 179 12.59 16.02 -7.23
N GLU A 180 12.35 16.89 -6.24
CA GLU A 180 13.33 17.80 -5.65
C GLU A 180 14.49 17.02 -4.97
N GLU A 181 14.16 16.02 -4.16
CA GLU A 181 15.10 15.13 -3.48
C GLU A 181 16.08 14.47 -4.48
N LEU A 182 15.57 13.88 -5.57
CA LEU A 182 16.42 13.28 -6.60
C LEU A 182 17.36 14.28 -7.26
N LYS A 183 16.81 15.42 -7.68
CA LYS A 183 17.55 16.43 -8.45
C LYS A 183 18.64 17.11 -7.62
N ASN A 184 18.38 17.31 -6.32
CA ASN A 184 19.26 18.07 -5.43
C ASN A 184 20.14 17.19 -4.53
N SER A 185 19.96 15.86 -4.54
CA SER A 185 20.79 14.96 -3.72
C SER A 185 22.23 14.89 -4.23
N ARG A 186 23.12 15.66 -3.59
CA ARG A 186 24.56 15.67 -3.85
C ARG A 186 25.15 14.26 -3.81
N LEU A 187 24.76 13.46 -2.81
CA LEU A 187 25.29 12.12 -2.62
C LEU A 187 24.80 11.15 -3.70
N PHE A 188 23.53 11.25 -4.13
CA PHE A 188 23.03 10.46 -5.25
C PHE A 188 23.78 10.81 -6.55
N LEU A 189 23.94 12.10 -6.85
CA LEU A 189 24.71 12.55 -8.03
C LEU A 189 26.17 12.08 -7.99
N LYS A 190 26.81 12.13 -6.82
CA LYS A 190 28.17 11.60 -6.62
C LYS A 190 28.23 10.09 -6.85
N LEU A 191 27.20 9.35 -6.45
CA LEU A 191 27.09 7.93 -6.72
C LEU A 191 26.99 7.65 -8.22
N LEU A 192 26.15 8.39 -8.94
CA LEU A 192 26.04 8.26 -10.39
C LEU A 192 27.39 8.57 -11.08
N GLU A 193 28.10 9.60 -10.62
CA GLU A 193 29.43 9.92 -11.11
C GLU A 193 30.43 8.78 -10.87
N ALA A 194 30.45 8.22 -9.65
CA ALA A 194 31.33 7.10 -9.30
C ALA A 194 31.06 5.89 -10.19
N VAL A 195 29.78 5.53 -10.39
CA VAL A 195 29.37 4.44 -11.29
C VAL A 195 29.82 4.71 -12.73
N LEU A 196 29.63 5.93 -13.25
CA LEU A 196 30.03 6.29 -14.61
C LEU A 196 31.54 6.16 -14.80
N ARG A 197 32.33 6.71 -13.86
CA ARG A 197 33.80 6.66 -13.93
C ARG A 197 34.31 5.22 -13.83
N THR A 198 33.80 4.45 -12.89
CA THR A 198 34.19 3.04 -12.73
C THR A 198 33.78 2.23 -13.97
N GLY A 199 32.57 2.40 -14.48
CA GLY A 199 32.10 1.73 -15.69
C GLY A 199 32.94 2.06 -16.93
N ASN A 200 33.26 3.34 -17.15
CA ASN A 200 34.14 3.75 -18.25
C ASN A 200 35.54 3.15 -18.14
N ARG A 201 36.09 3.09 -16.92
CA ARG A 201 37.39 2.47 -16.70
C ARG A 201 37.38 0.97 -16.97
N MET A 202 36.29 0.28 -16.61
CA MET A 202 36.14 -1.16 -16.89
C MET A 202 35.93 -1.46 -18.38
N ASN A 203 35.28 -0.55 -19.10
CA ASN A 203 35.00 -0.68 -20.52
C ASN A 203 36.05 0.00 -21.42
N ASP A 204 37.18 0.42 -20.85
CA ASP A 204 38.27 1.08 -21.57
C ASP A 204 38.79 0.19 -22.72
N GLY A 205 38.99 0.79 -23.89
CA GLY A 205 39.35 0.06 -25.11
C GLY A 205 38.22 -0.76 -25.77
N THR A 206 36.98 -0.66 -25.29
CA THR A 206 35.80 -1.27 -25.93
C THR A 206 34.86 -0.21 -26.51
N ASN A 207 33.94 -0.60 -27.39
CA ASN A 207 32.87 0.28 -27.88
C ASN A 207 31.84 0.71 -26.81
N ARG A 208 31.98 0.21 -25.57
CA ARG A 208 31.17 0.58 -24.41
C ARG A 208 31.87 1.56 -23.46
N GLY A 209 33.14 1.90 -23.73
CA GLY A 209 33.89 2.92 -22.99
C GLY A 209 33.47 4.34 -23.34
N ASP A 210 34.08 5.33 -22.68
CA ASP A 210 33.86 6.77 -22.92
C ASP A 210 32.39 7.24 -22.90
N ALA A 211 31.52 6.51 -22.19
CA ALA A 211 30.13 6.89 -22.01
C ALA A 211 30.02 8.24 -21.26
N LYS A 212 29.06 9.07 -21.68
CA LYS A 212 28.72 10.34 -21.01
C LYS A 212 27.57 10.22 -20.03
N ALA A 213 26.73 9.20 -20.20
CA ALA A 213 25.58 8.89 -19.36
C ALA A 213 25.24 7.40 -19.48
N PHE A 214 24.43 6.89 -18.56
CA PHE A 214 23.90 5.52 -18.58
C PHE A 214 22.44 5.52 -18.12
N LYS A 215 21.66 4.50 -18.53
CA LYS A 215 20.26 4.33 -18.08
C LYS A 215 20.24 3.96 -16.59
N LEU A 216 19.36 4.57 -15.79
CA LEU A 216 19.33 4.34 -14.34
C LEU A 216 19.10 2.88 -13.94
N ASP A 217 18.41 2.07 -14.76
CA ASP A 217 18.26 0.61 -14.52
C ASP A 217 19.61 -0.12 -14.39
N THR A 218 20.70 0.46 -14.91
CA THR A 218 22.06 -0.09 -14.75
C THR A 218 22.47 -0.18 -13.29
N LEU A 219 21.96 0.71 -12.42
CA LEU A 219 22.23 0.70 -10.98
C LEU A 219 21.82 -0.63 -10.33
N LEU A 220 20.70 -1.22 -10.80
CA LEU A 220 20.18 -2.48 -10.30
C LEU A 220 21.08 -3.67 -10.66
N LYS A 221 21.91 -3.54 -11.70
CA LYS A 221 22.79 -4.60 -12.21
C LYS A 221 24.17 -4.60 -11.56
N LEU A 222 24.50 -3.57 -10.78
CA LEU A 222 25.83 -3.44 -10.17
C LEU A 222 26.15 -4.53 -9.15
N VAL A 223 25.12 -5.18 -8.60
CA VAL A 223 25.28 -6.33 -7.69
C VAL A 223 25.56 -7.65 -8.42
N ASP A 224 25.25 -7.73 -9.71
CA ASP A 224 25.47 -8.95 -10.50
C ASP A 224 26.91 -9.05 -11.01
N ILE A 225 27.62 -7.92 -11.09
CA ILE A 225 29.00 -7.85 -11.56
C ILE A 225 29.92 -8.16 -10.39
N LYS A 226 30.51 -9.36 -10.39
CA LYS A 226 31.39 -9.85 -9.32
C LYS A 226 32.87 -9.63 -9.64
N GLY A 227 33.65 -9.34 -8.60
CA GLY A 227 35.10 -9.34 -8.64
C GLY A 227 35.69 -10.75 -8.77
N THR A 228 37.01 -10.82 -8.88
CA THR A 228 37.76 -12.08 -9.01
C THR A 228 37.64 -12.99 -7.78
N ASP A 229 37.27 -12.44 -6.63
CA ASP A 229 37.02 -13.18 -5.40
C ASP A 229 35.65 -13.89 -5.37
N GLY A 230 34.79 -13.62 -6.37
CA GLY A 230 33.42 -14.16 -6.48
C GLY A 230 32.45 -13.69 -5.39
N LYS A 231 32.90 -12.79 -4.50
CA LYS A 231 32.18 -12.33 -3.30
C LYS A 231 31.87 -10.84 -3.36
N THR A 232 32.85 -10.03 -3.73
CA THR A 232 32.71 -8.57 -3.79
C THR A 232 32.05 -8.19 -5.11
N THR A 233 31.00 -7.37 -5.07
CA THR A 233 30.33 -6.88 -6.28
C THR A 233 30.85 -5.50 -6.68
N LEU A 234 30.56 -5.07 -7.91
CA LEU A 234 30.91 -3.72 -8.37
C LEU A 234 30.29 -2.64 -7.48
N LEU A 235 29.07 -2.88 -6.98
CA LEU A 235 28.44 -1.95 -6.04
C LEU A 235 29.20 -1.85 -4.72
N HIS A 236 29.75 -2.96 -4.18
CA HIS A 236 30.60 -2.91 -3.00
C HIS A 236 31.82 -2.00 -3.21
N PHE A 237 32.48 -2.14 -4.36
CA PHE A 237 33.61 -1.30 -4.73
C PHE A 237 33.23 0.18 -4.82
N VAL A 238 32.15 0.51 -5.53
CA VAL A 238 31.66 1.89 -5.66
C VAL A 238 31.33 2.49 -4.29
N VAL A 239 30.64 1.74 -3.42
CA VAL A 239 30.33 2.19 -2.05
C VAL A 239 31.61 2.48 -1.26
N GLN A 240 32.63 1.61 -1.34
CA GLN A 240 33.90 1.84 -0.65
C GLN A 240 34.62 3.09 -1.14
N GLU A 241 34.62 3.36 -2.45
CA GLU A 241 35.20 4.59 -3.01
C GLU A 241 34.46 5.85 -2.55
N ILE A 242 33.13 5.80 -2.49
CA ILE A 242 32.34 6.93 -1.97
C ILE A 242 32.64 7.14 -0.49
N ILE A 243 32.67 6.09 0.33
CA ILE A 243 33.04 6.15 1.75
C ILE A 243 34.41 6.82 1.94
N ARG A 244 35.42 6.41 1.17
CA ARG A 244 36.76 7.00 1.23
C ARG A 244 36.74 8.49 0.87
N SER A 245 36.00 8.84 -0.18
CA SER A 245 35.92 10.22 -0.66
C SER A 245 35.14 11.16 0.27
N GLU A 246 34.11 10.67 0.96
CA GLU A 246 33.29 11.44 1.91
C GLU A 246 33.96 11.52 3.29
N GLY A 247 34.65 10.45 3.72
CA GLY A 247 35.42 10.43 4.96
C GLY A 247 36.57 11.44 4.96
N ALA A 248 37.27 11.59 3.84
CA ALA A 248 38.40 12.53 3.75
C ALA A 248 38.01 14.02 3.65
N GLY A 249 36.72 14.34 3.43
CA GLY A 249 36.25 15.69 3.13
C GLY A 249 35.95 16.58 4.35
N THR A 250 35.89 16.00 5.56
CA THR A 250 35.62 16.71 6.81
C THR A 250 36.88 16.70 7.68
N ASP A 251 37.52 17.86 7.82
CA ASP A 251 38.61 18.17 8.76
C ASP A 251 39.95 17.46 8.58
N SER A 252 40.69 17.83 7.53
CA SER A 252 42.17 17.75 7.51
C SER A 252 42.86 18.79 8.43
N ALA A 253 42.13 19.50 9.31
CA ALA A 253 42.67 20.59 10.12
C ALA A 253 43.11 20.19 11.54
N ASN A 254 42.68 19.05 12.08
CA ASN A 254 43.10 18.57 13.41
C ASN A 254 43.61 17.13 13.31
N GLY A 255 44.92 16.99 13.16
CA GLY A 255 45.63 15.72 12.87
C GLY A 255 45.65 14.69 14.01
N ASN A 256 44.49 14.18 14.44
CA ASN A 256 44.40 13.07 15.41
C ASN A 256 43.23 12.09 15.16
N LEU A 257 42.52 12.16 14.03
CA LEU A 257 41.49 11.15 13.68
C LEU A 257 42.15 9.94 13.01
N LYS A 258 41.81 8.73 13.48
CA LYS A 258 42.32 7.48 12.89
C LYS A 258 41.62 7.23 11.56
N GLU A 259 42.29 6.59 10.62
CA GLU A 259 41.74 6.19 9.30
C GLU A 259 40.37 5.48 9.41
N ASP A 260 40.17 4.76 10.52
CA ASP A 260 38.92 4.07 10.86
C ASP A 260 37.73 5.02 11.12
N ASP A 261 37.96 6.20 11.68
CA ASP A 261 36.91 7.18 12.00
C ASP A 261 36.36 7.81 10.72
N PHE A 262 37.23 8.13 9.76
CA PHE A 262 36.84 8.61 8.42
C PHE A 262 36.01 7.58 7.67
N ARG A 263 36.37 6.30 7.78
CA ARG A 263 35.66 5.21 7.12
C ARG A 263 34.26 4.99 7.70
N LYS A 264 34.12 5.05 9.03
CA LYS A 264 32.82 4.98 9.71
C LYS A 264 31.94 6.17 9.36
N GLN A 265 32.51 7.37 9.33
CA GLN A 265 31.78 8.58 8.94
C GLN A 265 31.29 8.50 7.49
N GLY A 266 32.15 8.11 6.55
CA GLY A 266 31.76 7.90 5.16
C GLY A 266 30.66 6.85 5.01
N LEU A 267 30.73 5.74 5.76
CA LEU A 267 29.68 4.71 5.74
C LEU A 267 28.35 5.24 6.28
N GLN A 268 28.38 6.04 7.34
CA GLN A 268 27.18 6.69 7.89
C GLN A 268 26.54 7.65 6.88
N VAL A 269 27.35 8.40 6.12
CA VAL A 269 26.88 9.29 5.05
C VAL A 269 26.21 8.47 3.93
N VAL A 270 26.89 7.44 3.40
CA VAL A 270 26.34 6.62 2.32
C VAL A 270 25.09 5.86 2.75
N GLY A 271 25.09 5.27 3.95
CA GLY A 271 23.92 4.62 4.55
C GLY A 271 22.78 5.59 4.90
N GLY A 272 23.05 6.90 4.94
CA GLY A 272 22.04 7.95 5.12
C GLY A 272 21.20 8.22 3.88
N LEU A 273 21.68 7.86 2.69
CA LEU A 273 21.03 8.22 1.42
C LEU A 273 19.58 7.72 1.32
N SER A 274 19.30 6.52 1.82
CA SER A 274 17.95 5.94 1.84
C SER A 274 16.97 6.73 2.71
N ARG A 275 17.45 7.44 3.73
CA ARG A 275 16.64 8.35 4.55
C ARG A 275 16.46 9.69 3.84
N ASP A 276 17.50 10.20 3.20
CA ASP A 276 17.46 11.49 2.51
C ASP A 276 16.53 11.46 1.28
N LEU A 277 16.40 10.30 0.63
CA LEU A 277 15.47 10.04 -0.47
C LEU A 277 14.19 9.33 -0.01
N SER A 278 13.65 9.70 1.17
CA SER A 278 12.50 9.01 1.73
C SER A 278 11.21 9.21 0.94
N ASN A 279 11.01 10.39 0.33
CA ASN A 279 9.82 10.66 -0.46
C ASN A 279 9.87 9.95 -1.81
N VAL A 280 11.06 9.73 -2.38
CA VAL A 280 11.25 8.86 -3.55
C VAL A 280 10.67 7.46 -3.30
N LYS A 281 10.94 6.87 -2.13
CA LYS A 281 10.40 5.55 -1.78
C LYS A 281 8.88 5.54 -1.65
N LYS A 282 8.28 6.62 -1.14
CA LYS A 282 6.83 6.78 -1.04
C LYS A 282 6.20 6.96 -2.43
N ALA A 283 6.77 7.83 -3.25
CA ALA A 283 6.34 8.11 -4.61
C ALA A 283 6.37 6.85 -5.50
N ALA A 284 7.37 5.99 -5.32
CA ALA A 284 7.48 4.71 -6.01
C ALA A 284 6.34 3.70 -5.72
N GLY A 285 5.57 3.91 -4.66
CA GLY A 285 4.39 3.10 -4.31
C GLY A 285 3.07 3.71 -4.77
N MET A 286 3.10 4.88 -5.42
CA MET A 286 1.91 5.56 -5.93
C MET A 286 1.58 5.13 -7.35
N ASP A 287 0.33 5.35 -7.76
CA ASP A 287 -0.16 5.07 -9.10
C ASP A 287 -0.83 6.33 -9.66
N SER A 288 -0.38 6.76 -10.85
CA SER A 288 -0.82 8.02 -11.45
C SER A 288 -2.28 7.97 -11.87
N ASP A 289 -2.74 6.84 -12.40
CA ASP A 289 -4.12 6.67 -12.88
C ASP A 289 -5.08 6.63 -11.69
N VAL A 290 -4.68 5.95 -10.61
CA VAL A 290 -5.45 5.93 -9.36
C VAL A 290 -5.60 7.33 -8.77
N LEU A 291 -4.51 8.11 -8.69
CA LEU A 291 -4.57 9.51 -8.19
C LEU A 291 -5.49 10.37 -9.07
N SER A 292 -5.36 10.27 -10.39
CA SER A 292 -6.21 11.00 -11.36
C SER A 292 -7.68 10.60 -11.22
N SER A 293 -7.95 9.32 -10.94
CA SER A 293 -9.30 8.81 -10.68
C SER A 293 -9.92 9.41 -9.42
N TYR A 294 -9.14 9.67 -8.38
CA TYR A 294 -9.62 10.30 -7.15
C TYR A 294 -9.96 11.77 -7.37
N VAL A 295 -9.15 12.51 -8.12
CA VAL A 295 -9.48 13.89 -8.54
C VAL A 295 -10.78 13.92 -9.33
N SER A 296 -10.93 13.00 -10.29
CA SER A 296 -12.15 12.88 -11.10
C SER A 296 -13.38 12.53 -10.25
N LYS A 297 -13.23 11.65 -9.25
CA LYS A 297 -14.30 11.30 -8.30
C LYS A 297 -14.73 12.48 -7.43
N LEU A 298 -13.79 13.35 -7.02
CA LEU A 298 -14.13 14.60 -6.34
C LEU A 298 -15.03 15.47 -7.22
N GLU A 299 -14.65 15.68 -8.48
CA GLU A 299 -15.46 16.48 -9.43
C GLU A 299 -16.85 15.88 -9.66
N MET A 300 -16.91 14.57 -9.92
CA MET A 300 -18.17 13.87 -10.13
C MET A 300 -19.08 13.90 -8.89
N GLY A 301 -18.50 13.77 -7.70
CA GLY A 301 -19.23 13.86 -6.45
C GLY A 301 -19.81 15.26 -6.21
N LEU A 302 -19.04 16.30 -6.52
CA LEU A 302 -19.50 17.68 -6.42
C LEU A 302 -20.63 17.98 -7.41
N GLU A 303 -20.55 17.45 -8.63
CA GLU A 303 -21.65 17.56 -9.61
C GLU A 303 -22.93 16.89 -9.09
N LYS A 304 -22.83 15.74 -8.42
CA LYS A 304 -24.00 15.12 -7.78
C LYS A 304 -24.61 16.04 -6.72
N VAL A 305 -23.81 16.70 -5.89
CA VAL A 305 -24.30 17.69 -4.91
C VAL A 305 -25.00 18.84 -5.63
N ARG A 306 -24.42 19.36 -6.72
CA ARG A 306 -25.03 20.40 -7.55
C ARG A 306 -26.41 19.99 -8.08
N LEU A 307 -26.55 18.75 -8.54
CA LEU A 307 -27.84 18.20 -8.98
C LEU A 307 -28.85 18.11 -7.82
N VAL A 308 -28.41 17.80 -6.60
CA VAL A 308 -29.31 17.79 -5.43
C VAL A 308 -29.87 19.17 -5.14
N LEU A 309 -29.08 20.23 -5.30
CA LEU A 309 -29.54 21.62 -5.09
C LEU A 309 -30.64 22.06 -6.06
N GLN A 310 -30.75 21.45 -7.24
CA GLN A 310 -31.82 21.78 -8.21
C GLN A 310 -33.22 21.35 -7.75
N TYR A 311 -33.31 20.52 -6.70
CA TYR A 311 -34.58 20.06 -6.15
C TYR A 311 -35.16 20.99 -5.07
N GLU A 312 -34.47 22.09 -4.73
CA GLU A 312 -34.94 23.09 -3.76
C GLU A 312 -36.30 23.68 -4.20
N LYS A 313 -37.25 23.74 -3.27
CA LYS A 313 -38.54 24.41 -3.46
C LYS A 313 -38.78 25.42 -2.32
N PRO A 314 -39.55 26.51 -2.57
CA PRO A 314 -39.73 27.59 -1.59
C PRO A 314 -40.38 27.17 -0.27
N ASP A 315 -41.13 26.06 -0.27
CA ASP A 315 -41.88 25.50 0.84
C ASP A 315 -41.07 24.48 1.68
N MET A 316 -39.83 24.17 1.28
CA MET A 316 -39.00 23.20 1.99
C MET A 316 -38.44 23.78 3.28
N GLN A 317 -38.59 23.01 4.36
CA GLN A 317 -38.03 23.33 5.67
C GLN A 317 -36.56 22.93 5.78
N GLY A 318 -35.83 23.62 6.66
CA GLY A 318 -34.45 23.33 7.02
C GLY A 318 -33.42 24.20 6.33
N ASN A 319 -32.16 24.06 6.75
CA ASN A 319 -31.01 24.81 6.28
C ASN A 319 -30.15 24.04 5.26
N PHE A 320 -30.54 22.80 4.93
CA PHE A 320 -29.77 21.88 4.08
C PHE A 320 -29.26 22.52 2.79
N PHE A 321 -30.14 23.16 2.01
CA PHE A 321 -29.77 23.72 0.71
C PHE A 321 -28.79 24.89 0.82
N ASN A 322 -28.98 25.77 1.80
CA ASN A 322 -28.05 26.88 2.08
C ASN A 322 -26.68 26.34 2.53
N SER A 323 -26.68 25.37 3.46
CA SER A 323 -25.49 24.70 3.97
C SER A 323 -24.69 24.03 2.84
N MET A 324 -25.38 23.30 1.95
CA MET A 324 -24.76 22.67 0.78
C MET A 324 -24.30 23.66 -0.28
N ARG A 325 -24.96 24.82 -0.43
CA ARG A 325 -24.53 25.88 -1.36
C ARG A 325 -23.22 26.53 -0.92
N MET A 326 -23.07 26.76 0.40
CA MET A 326 -21.80 27.24 0.97
C MET A 326 -20.69 26.22 0.76
N PHE A 327 -20.94 24.96 1.13
CA PHE A 327 -19.99 23.88 0.89
C PHE A 327 -19.61 23.75 -0.59
N LEU A 328 -20.57 23.83 -1.51
CA LEU A 328 -20.30 23.69 -2.94
C LEU A 328 -19.33 24.75 -3.44
N LYS A 329 -19.50 26.00 -3.02
CA LYS A 329 -18.59 27.09 -3.37
C LYS A 329 -17.16 26.82 -2.86
N ASP A 330 -17.02 26.45 -1.59
CA ASP A 330 -15.72 26.19 -0.99
C ASP A 330 -15.04 24.95 -1.63
N ALA A 331 -15.82 23.91 -1.92
CA ALA A 331 -15.35 22.70 -2.57
C ALA A 331 -14.89 22.93 -4.01
N GLU A 332 -15.56 23.80 -4.78
CA GLU A 332 -15.12 24.18 -6.13
C GLU A 332 -13.71 24.79 -6.11
N GLU A 333 -13.46 25.70 -5.17
CA GLU A 333 -12.15 26.35 -5.01
C GLU A 333 -11.07 25.35 -4.60
N GLU A 334 -11.38 24.44 -3.66
CA GLU A 334 -10.44 23.41 -3.22
C GLU A 334 -10.12 22.39 -4.31
N ILE A 335 -11.12 21.93 -5.08
CA ILE A 335 -10.89 21.04 -6.22
C ILE A 335 -10.01 21.73 -7.27
N ALA A 336 -10.26 23.01 -7.57
CA ALA A 336 -9.44 23.75 -8.52
C ALA A 336 -7.96 23.81 -8.08
N LYS A 337 -7.70 24.01 -6.79
CA LYS A 337 -6.35 23.95 -6.21
C LYS A 337 -5.74 22.54 -6.34
N ILE A 338 -6.49 21.49 -6.02
CA ILE A 338 -6.04 20.10 -6.15
C ILE A 338 -5.64 19.77 -7.59
N LYS A 339 -6.44 20.18 -8.58
CA LYS A 339 -6.09 20.00 -10.01
C LYS A 339 -4.83 20.77 -10.41
N ALA A 340 -4.60 21.94 -9.81
CA ALA A 340 -3.37 22.68 -10.04
C ALA A 340 -2.15 21.97 -9.45
N TYR A 341 -2.26 21.41 -8.23
CA TYR A 341 -1.22 20.59 -7.62
C TYR A 341 -0.94 19.32 -8.42
N GLU A 342 -1.96 18.63 -8.91
CA GLU A 342 -1.81 17.46 -9.78
C GLU A 342 -0.97 17.79 -11.02
N ARG A 343 -1.36 18.84 -11.77
CA ARG A 343 -0.63 19.25 -12.99
C ARG A 343 0.82 19.62 -12.68
N LYS A 344 1.05 20.37 -11.59
CA LYS A 344 2.39 20.78 -11.18
C LYS A 344 3.26 19.58 -10.79
N ALA A 345 2.74 18.69 -9.96
CA ALA A 345 3.44 17.50 -9.51
C ALA A 345 3.80 16.58 -10.70
N LEU A 346 2.85 16.29 -11.58
CA LEU A 346 3.11 15.45 -12.77
C LEU A 346 4.11 16.10 -13.73
N LEU A 347 4.08 17.43 -13.88
CA LEU A 347 5.09 18.14 -14.67
C LEU A 347 6.48 18.00 -14.05
N GLN A 348 6.63 18.18 -12.74
CA GLN A 348 7.92 18.01 -12.06
C GLN A 348 8.44 16.57 -12.16
N VAL A 349 7.56 15.57 -12.04
CA VAL A 349 7.91 14.17 -12.27
C VAL A 349 8.42 13.95 -13.68
N LYS A 350 7.76 14.54 -14.68
CA LYS A 350 8.21 14.48 -16.07
C LYS A 350 9.58 15.14 -16.24
N GLU A 351 9.77 16.34 -15.70
CA GLU A 351 11.04 17.08 -15.77
C GLU A 351 12.20 16.33 -15.10
N VAL A 352 11.98 15.73 -13.93
CA VAL A 352 13.03 14.93 -13.27
C VAL A 352 13.32 13.65 -14.04
N THR A 353 12.31 13.04 -14.64
CA THR A 353 12.50 11.85 -15.49
C THR A 353 13.33 12.20 -16.72
N GLU A 354 13.02 13.31 -17.40
CA GLU A 354 13.81 13.83 -18.54
C GLU A 354 15.23 14.24 -18.12
N TYR A 355 15.40 14.79 -16.91
CA TYR A 355 16.73 15.16 -16.39
C TYR A 355 17.66 13.95 -16.27
N PHE A 356 17.16 12.78 -15.83
CA PHE A 356 17.98 11.58 -15.67
C PHE A 356 18.00 10.64 -16.89
N HIS A 357 16.94 10.59 -17.70
CA HIS A 357 16.83 9.68 -18.85
C HIS A 357 17.00 10.36 -20.22
N GLY A 358 17.06 11.69 -20.28
CA GLY A 358 17.15 12.46 -21.51
C GLY A 358 15.95 12.22 -22.44
N ASN A 359 16.19 12.13 -23.76
CA ASN A 359 15.13 11.93 -24.76
C ASN A 359 14.50 10.52 -24.75
N ALA A 360 14.96 9.60 -23.90
CA ALA A 360 14.43 8.25 -23.79
C ALA A 360 13.05 8.17 -23.10
N THR A 361 12.55 9.29 -22.56
CA THR A 361 11.24 9.39 -21.89
C THR A 361 10.04 9.06 -22.77
N LYS A 362 10.19 9.12 -24.10
CA LYS A 362 9.13 8.70 -25.04
C LYS A 362 8.83 7.20 -25.00
N GLU A 363 9.72 6.39 -24.43
CA GLU A 363 9.57 4.93 -24.33
C GLU A 363 9.07 4.48 -22.95
N GLU A 364 8.91 5.40 -21.99
CA GLU A 364 8.66 5.04 -20.60
C GLU A 364 7.15 4.93 -20.32
N ALA A 365 6.67 3.68 -20.21
CA ALA A 365 5.24 3.38 -20.10
C ALA A 365 4.59 3.78 -18.76
N HIS A 366 5.38 4.06 -17.72
CA HIS A 366 4.88 4.32 -16.37
C HIS A 366 5.41 5.66 -15.82
N PRO A 367 4.54 6.65 -15.49
CA PRO A 367 4.96 8.00 -15.07
C PRO A 367 5.91 8.04 -13.87
N PHE A 368 5.82 7.08 -12.95
CA PHE A 368 6.64 7.04 -11.73
C PHE A 368 7.80 6.03 -11.79
N ARG A 369 8.15 5.53 -12.98
CA ARG A 369 9.19 4.50 -13.16
C ARG A 369 10.54 4.91 -12.55
N ILE A 370 10.94 6.18 -12.70
CA ILE A 370 12.18 6.70 -12.13
C ILE A 370 12.25 6.46 -10.61
N PHE A 371 11.17 6.73 -9.88
CA PHE A 371 11.13 6.54 -8.44
C PHE A 371 11.21 5.06 -8.06
N MET A 372 10.60 4.17 -8.84
CA MET A 372 10.68 2.71 -8.63
C MET A 372 12.11 2.21 -8.76
N ILE A 373 12.81 2.60 -9.82
CA ILE A 373 14.22 2.22 -10.05
C ILE A 373 15.08 2.67 -8.87
N VAL A 374 14.93 3.94 -8.45
CA VAL A 374 15.73 4.48 -7.36
C VAL A 374 15.38 3.82 -6.02
N ARG A 375 14.09 3.58 -5.71
CA ARG A 375 13.69 2.84 -4.49
C ARG A 375 14.33 1.46 -4.43
N ASP A 376 14.28 0.72 -5.54
CA ASP A 376 14.81 -0.64 -5.61
C ASP A 376 16.34 -0.61 -5.45
N PHE A 377 17.00 0.34 -6.10
CA PHE A 377 18.43 0.57 -5.93
C PHE A 377 18.80 0.93 -4.48
N LEU A 378 18.05 1.82 -3.82
CA LEU A 378 18.29 2.19 -2.43
C LEU A 378 18.17 0.99 -1.49
N SER A 379 17.24 0.08 -1.77
CA SER A 379 17.08 -1.16 -1.00
C SER A 379 18.30 -2.07 -1.15
N ILE A 380 18.86 -2.15 -2.35
CA ILE A 380 20.10 -2.88 -2.63
C ILE A 380 21.30 -2.20 -1.96
N LEU A 381 21.39 -0.86 -2.05
CA LEU A 381 22.45 -0.07 -1.45
C LEU A 381 22.48 -0.23 0.07
N ASP A 382 21.32 -0.22 0.73
CA ASP A 382 21.20 -0.43 2.17
C ASP A 382 21.74 -1.81 2.59
N HIS A 383 21.55 -2.84 1.75
CA HIS A 383 22.11 -4.16 1.98
C HIS A 383 23.64 -4.14 1.88
N VAL A 384 24.17 -3.58 0.78
CA VAL A 384 25.62 -3.50 0.55
C VAL A 384 26.32 -2.67 1.62
N CYS A 385 25.74 -1.55 2.06
CA CYS A 385 26.30 -0.76 3.17
C CYS A 385 26.43 -1.58 4.47
N LYS A 386 25.46 -2.45 4.77
CA LYS A 386 25.54 -3.35 5.93
C LYS A 386 26.65 -4.38 5.76
N GLU A 387 26.78 -4.99 4.58
CA GLU A 387 27.84 -5.96 4.28
C GLU A 387 29.23 -5.31 4.39
N VAL A 388 29.41 -4.13 3.80
CA VAL A 388 30.66 -3.35 3.87
C VAL A 388 31.00 -2.98 5.32
N GLY A 389 30.02 -2.59 6.14
CA GLY A 389 30.23 -2.34 7.57
C GLY A 389 30.70 -3.59 8.32
N GLN A 390 30.07 -4.75 8.08
CA GLN A 390 30.48 -6.01 8.71
C GLN A 390 31.88 -6.48 8.29
N MET A 391 32.26 -6.26 7.03
CA MET A 391 33.61 -6.56 6.55
C MET A 391 34.67 -5.70 7.27
N GLN A 392 34.36 -4.44 7.56
CA GLN A 392 35.25 -3.54 8.30
C GLN A 392 35.40 -3.99 9.76
N ASP A 393 34.31 -4.38 10.43
CA ASP A 393 34.34 -4.88 11.80
C ASP A 393 35.14 -6.20 11.93
N ARG A 394 35.06 -7.09 10.94
CA ARG A 394 35.81 -8.36 10.93
C ARG A 394 37.31 -8.16 10.75
N THR A 395 37.73 -7.23 9.89
CA THR A 395 39.14 -6.85 9.72
C THR A 395 39.71 -6.26 11.03
N MET A 396 38.89 -5.52 11.78
CA MET A 396 39.25 -4.93 13.08
C MET A 396 39.46 -6.01 14.17
N VAL A 397 38.59 -7.04 14.23
CA VAL A 397 38.73 -8.16 15.18
C VAL A 397 39.89 -9.10 14.81
N GLY A 398 40.19 -9.27 13.53
CA GLY A 398 41.35 -10.05 13.06
C GLY A 398 42.69 -9.40 13.43
N SER A 399 42.80 -8.07 13.34
CA SER A 399 44.01 -7.33 13.73
C SER A 399 44.23 -7.32 15.26
N ALA A 400 43.15 -7.25 16.05
CA ALA A 400 43.21 -7.29 17.51
C ALA A 400 43.63 -8.65 18.11
N ARG A 401 43.57 -9.75 17.34
CA ARG A 401 43.98 -11.10 17.80
C ARG A 401 45.43 -11.46 17.48
N SER A 402 46.20 -10.58 16.84
CA SER A 402 47.57 -10.89 16.37
C SER A 402 48.69 -10.69 17.42
N PHE A 403 48.42 -10.35 18.68
CA PHE A 403 49.48 -10.24 19.67
C PHE A 403 49.04 -10.73 21.05
N ARG A 404 49.31 -12.03 21.31
CA ARG A 404 49.70 -12.59 22.61
C ARG A 404 50.25 -14.00 22.37
N ILE A 405 51.46 -14.07 21.81
CA ILE A 405 52.29 -15.27 21.96
C ILE A 405 52.92 -15.15 23.35
N SER A 406 52.40 -15.93 24.31
CA SER A 406 53.02 -16.08 25.62
C SER A 406 54.22 -17.02 25.47
N ALA A 407 55.42 -16.52 25.73
CA ALA A 407 56.67 -17.26 25.68
C ALA A 407 56.80 -18.19 26.89
N THR A 408 56.10 -19.33 26.90
CA THR A 408 56.41 -20.49 27.75
C THR A 408 55.64 -21.72 27.27
N ALA A 409 56.24 -22.54 26.40
CA ALA A 409 55.94 -23.97 26.32
C ALA A 409 57.02 -24.68 25.49
N SER A 410 57.53 -25.77 26.05
CA SER A 410 58.75 -26.49 25.68
C SER A 410 58.65 -27.24 24.33
N LEU A 411 59.78 -27.30 23.63
CA LEU A 411 60.03 -28.17 22.48
C LEU A 411 60.04 -29.65 22.89
N PRO A 412 59.58 -30.57 22.02
CA PRO A 412 60.14 -31.91 21.95
C PRO A 412 60.71 -32.23 20.56
N VAL A 413 62.03 -32.38 20.56
CA VAL A 413 62.87 -33.45 19.99
C VAL A 413 62.43 -34.16 18.70
N LEU A 414 63.32 -34.07 17.70
CA LEU A 414 63.46 -34.87 16.49
C LEU A 414 63.50 -36.40 16.72
N SER A 415 62.85 -37.15 15.85
CA SER A 415 63.36 -38.44 15.38
C SER A 415 63.18 -38.58 13.87
N ARG A 416 64.23 -39.07 13.22
CA ARG A 416 64.46 -39.22 11.78
C ARG A 416 64.52 -40.74 11.47
N TYR A 417 64.48 -41.10 10.17
CA TYR A 417 64.59 -42.45 9.52
C TYR A 417 63.23 -43.04 9.09
N ASN A 418 63.04 -43.63 7.89
CA ASN A 418 63.77 -43.62 6.61
C ASN A 418 62.85 -44.26 5.52
N VAL A 419 62.99 -43.79 4.27
CA VAL A 419 63.05 -44.53 2.99
C VAL A 419 61.91 -45.47 2.53
N GLY A 420 61.48 -45.23 1.28
CA GLY A 420 60.80 -46.17 0.39
C GLY A 420 60.37 -45.49 -0.92
N GLN A 421 61.26 -45.48 -1.92
CA GLN A 421 60.95 -45.16 -3.32
C GLN A 421 60.00 -46.20 -3.90
N ASP A 422 59.11 -45.81 -4.82
CA ASP A 422 59.15 -46.36 -6.19
C ASP A 422 58.27 -45.56 -7.15
N ALA A 423 58.79 -45.44 -8.36
CA ALA A 423 58.26 -44.73 -9.52
C ALA A 423 57.50 -45.68 -10.47
N SER A 424 56.67 -45.12 -11.36
CA SER A 424 56.40 -45.54 -12.76
C SER A 424 55.01 -45.01 -13.18
N SER A 425 54.90 -44.05 -14.12
CA SER A 425 54.86 -44.18 -15.60
C SER A 425 53.57 -44.89 -16.08
N ASP A 426 52.61 -44.14 -16.63
CA ASP A 426 52.32 -43.87 -18.07
C ASP A 426 50.95 -44.56 -18.37
N ASP A 427 50.06 -44.23 -19.29
CA ASP A 427 50.07 -43.44 -20.52
C ASP A 427 48.61 -43.16 -20.96
N GLU A 428 48.44 -42.23 -21.92
CA GLU A 428 47.46 -42.14 -23.03
C GLU A 428 46.11 -42.91 -23.00
N SER A 429 44.96 -42.41 -23.49
CA SER A 429 44.73 -41.88 -24.85
C SER A 429 43.27 -41.41 -25.05
N LEU A 430 43.08 -40.65 -26.14
CA LEU A 430 41.90 -39.94 -26.64
C LEU A 430 40.82 -40.82 -27.35
N SER A 431 39.57 -40.31 -27.31
CA SER A 431 38.55 -40.29 -28.40
C SER A 431 37.90 -41.63 -28.83
N PRO A 432 36.74 -41.65 -29.55
CA PRO A 432 36.18 -40.69 -30.54
C PRO A 432 35.31 -39.55 -29.99
#